data_AF-A0A2R7LA76-F1
#
_entry.id   AF-A0A2R7LA76-F1
#
_cell.length_a   1.000
_cell.length_b   1.000
_cell.length_c   1.000
_cell.angle_alpha   90.00
_cell.angle_beta   90.00
_cell.angle_gamma   90.00
#
_symmetry.space_group_name_H-M   'P 1'
#
loop_
_entity.id
_entity.type
_entity.pdbx_description
1 polymer ?
#
loop_
_entity_poly.entity_id
_entity_poly.type
_entity_poly.pdbx_seq_one_letter_code
_entity_poly.pdbx_strand_id
1 'polypeptide(L)'
;MTKADTVGLVGDGDDIDLLEAIESSFQVEFGEAAAKCFTVGDLYETLLGLVPTSSVPCLCATSMAFYRIRSTLCRVTDHDAPIKPSTRLSDLTTLSPKRLNARLEQEHGLARLPLRLSVQGGLGLAVLLSGVVGGVMAVALPLLWPILLLIPIGFAMVRLDEGAHRDTTVGDLARDVARRNFSHFASGGADTHPAALWHTLCELVSEETGTTPVTAQTRLFAWPPGGT
;
A
#
# COMPACT_ATOMS: atom_id res chain seq x y z
N MET A 1 21.30 -15.77 16.33
CA MET A 1 19.87 -15.53 16.02
C MET A 1 19.79 -14.21 15.31
N THR A 2 19.59 -14.25 13.99
CA THR A 2 19.62 -13.09 13.10
C THR A 2 18.20 -12.57 12.89
N LYS A 3 18.07 -11.25 12.72
CA LYS A 3 16.85 -10.47 12.47
C LYS A 3 15.98 -10.94 11.27
N ALA A 4 16.36 -12.02 10.59
CA ALA A 4 15.73 -12.53 9.38
C ALA A 4 14.54 -13.49 9.63
N ASP A 5 14.44 -14.11 10.81
CA ASP A 5 13.46 -15.17 11.07
C ASP A 5 12.15 -14.66 11.69
N THR A 6 12.01 -13.36 11.90
CA THR A 6 10.84 -12.78 12.57
C THR A 6 10.55 -11.42 11.98
N VAL A 7 9.28 -11.19 11.66
CA VAL A 7 8.74 -9.93 11.15
C VAL A 7 8.94 -8.79 12.17
N GLY A 8 9.14 -9.13 13.44
CA GLY A 8 9.49 -8.14 14.46
C GLY A 8 8.30 -7.27 14.86
N LEU A 9 7.08 -7.80 14.77
CA LEU A 9 5.87 -7.13 15.24
C LEU A 9 5.91 -7.07 16.78
N VAL A 10 6.16 -5.88 17.33
CA VAL A 10 6.32 -5.63 18.77
C VAL A 10 5.16 -4.76 19.26
N GLY A 11 3.91 -5.14 18.96
CA GLY A 11 2.70 -4.51 19.52
C GLY A 11 2.65 -2.98 19.44
N ASP A 12 3.36 -2.39 18.49
CA ASP A 12 3.48 -0.96 18.22
C ASP A 12 2.49 -0.48 17.16
N GLY A 13 1.67 -1.40 16.62
CA GLY A 13 0.61 -1.13 15.64
C GLY A 13 0.88 -1.74 14.26
N ASP A 14 2.13 -2.11 13.96
CA ASP A 14 2.53 -2.66 12.66
C ASP A 14 1.89 -4.04 12.38
N ASP A 15 1.50 -4.78 13.43
CA ASP A 15 0.77 -6.05 13.32
C ASP A 15 -0.68 -5.87 12.86
N ILE A 16 -1.33 -4.83 13.37
CA ILE A 16 -2.70 -4.48 12.99
C ILE A 16 -2.71 -3.97 11.54
N ASP A 17 -1.75 -3.12 11.17
CA ASP A 17 -1.65 -2.56 9.81
C ASP A 17 -1.37 -3.66 8.77
N LEU A 18 -0.48 -4.61 9.06
CA LEU A 18 -0.24 -5.76 8.18
C LEU A 18 -1.50 -6.62 8.01
N LEU A 19 -2.18 -6.92 9.11
CA LEU A 19 -3.39 -7.75 9.07
C LEU A 19 -4.50 -7.04 8.28
N GLU A 20 -4.72 -5.75 8.54
CA GLU A 20 -5.70 -4.93 7.80
C GLU A 20 -5.36 -4.87 6.31
N ALA A 21 -4.08 -4.75 5.93
CA ALA A 21 -3.65 -4.76 4.53
C ALA A 21 -3.96 -6.10 3.84
N ILE A 22 -3.77 -7.23 4.54
CA ILE A 22 -4.08 -8.56 4.02
C ILE A 22 -5.61 -8.73 3.91
N GLU A 23 -6.36 -8.45 4.97
CA GLU A 23 -7.83 -8.52 4.99
C GLU A 23 -8.45 -7.67 3.89
N SER A 24 -7.97 -6.44 3.72
CA SER A 24 -8.41 -5.52 2.68
C SER A 24 -8.16 -6.06 1.27
N SER A 25 -6.96 -6.62 1.02
CA SER A 25 -6.61 -7.12 -0.31
C SER A 25 -7.39 -8.37 -0.71
N PHE A 26 -7.49 -9.32 0.23
CA PHE A 26 -8.21 -10.57 0.01
C PHE A 26 -9.72 -10.44 0.29
N GLN A 27 -10.21 -9.28 0.74
CA GLN A 27 -11.60 -9.08 1.15
C GLN A 27 -12.10 -10.20 2.07
N VAL A 28 -11.30 -10.54 3.06
CA VAL A 28 -11.60 -11.55 4.09
C VAL A 28 -11.56 -10.91 5.47
N GLU A 29 -12.21 -11.55 6.43
CA GLU A 29 -12.07 -11.22 7.84
C GLU A 29 -11.49 -12.44 8.56
N PHE A 30 -10.32 -12.30 9.19
CA PHE A 30 -9.73 -13.37 9.98
C PHE A 30 -10.41 -13.52 11.34
N GLY A 31 -10.91 -12.42 11.91
CA GLY A 31 -11.57 -12.42 13.22
C GLY A 31 -10.72 -13.10 14.31
N GLU A 32 -11.32 -14.02 15.06
CA GLU A 32 -10.61 -14.76 16.12
C GLU A 32 -9.54 -15.74 15.59
N ALA A 33 -9.56 -16.09 14.30
CA ALA A 33 -8.56 -16.98 13.71
C ALA A 33 -7.18 -16.29 13.62
N ALA A 34 -7.15 -14.96 13.52
CA ALA A 34 -5.90 -14.19 13.51
C ALA A 34 -5.05 -14.45 14.77
N ALA A 35 -5.69 -14.59 15.93
CA ALA A 35 -5.02 -14.85 17.20
C ALA A 35 -4.31 -16.22 17.26
N LYS A 36 -4.63 -17.12 16.33
CA LYS A 36 -4.01 -18.46 16.21
C LYS A 36 -2.95 -18.52 15.12
N CYS A 37 -2.78 -17.45 14.34
CA CYS A 37 -1.80 -17.38 13.28
C CYS A 37 -0.46 -16.88 13.86
N PHE A 38 0.54 -17.76 13.96
CA PHE A 38 1.85 -17.40 14.50
C PHE A 38 2.89 -17.18 13.40
N THR A 39 2.63 -17.73 12.23
CA THR A 39 3.51 -17.69 11.06
C THR A 39 2.77 -17.22 9.81
N VAL A 40 3.53 -16.79 8.81
CA VAL A 40 2.98 -16.50 7.47
C VAL A 40 2.32 -17.74 6.85
N GLY A 41 2.82 -18.94 7.17
CA GLY A 41 2.18 -20.20 6.78
C GLY A 41 0.78 -20.38 7.37
N ASP A 42 0.59 -20.03 8.65
CA ASP A 42 -0.74 -20.12 9.30
C ASP A 42 -1.76 -19.15 8.67
N LEU A 43 -1.30 -17.93 8.32
CA LEU A 43 -2.12 -16.97 7.57
C LEU A 43 -2.51 -17.51 6.20
N TYR A 44 -1.55 -18.14 5.51
CA TYR A 44 -1.81 -18.74 4.20
C TYR A 44 -2.84 -19.87 4.26
N GLU A 45 -2.70 -20.80 5.20
CA GLU A 45 -3.65 -21.89 5.39
C GLU A 45 -5.05 -21.36 5.72
N THR A 46 -5.12 -20.31 6.54
CA THR A 46 -6.39 -19.64 6.86
C THR A 46 -6.98 -18.98 5.61
N LEU A 47 -6.18 -18.31 4.78
CA LEU A 47 -6.63 -17.72 3.53
C LEU A 47 -7.13 -18.76 2.52
N LEU A 48 -6.50 -19.94 2.43
CA LEU A 48 -6.98 -21.02 1.56
C LEU A 48 -8.38 -21.49 1.95
N GLY A 49 -8.75 -21.41 3.24
CA GLY A 49 -10.09 -21.71 3.72
C GLY A 49 -11.13 -20.61 3.42
N LEU A 50 -10.69 -19.36 3.23
CA LEU A 50 -11.56 -18.20 3.07
C LEU A 50 -11.73 -17.75 1.62
N VAL A 51 -10.71 -17.95 0.78
CA VAL A 51 -10.68 -17.48 -0.61
C VAL A 51 -11.01 -18.64 -1.57
N PRO A 52 -11.98 -18.47 -2.48
CA PRO A 52 -12.29 -19.50 -3.48
C PRO A 52 -11.12 -19.66 -4.47
N THR A 53 -10.46 -20.82 -4.40
CA THR A 53 -9.34 -21.17 -5.30
C THR A 53 -9.84 -21.90 -6.55
N SER A 54 -9.28 -21.56 -7.71
CA SER A 54 -9.49 -22.28 -8.97
C SER A 54 -8.27 -23.13 -9.32
N SER A 55 -8.51 -24.29 -9.92
CA SER A 55 -7.46 -25.16 -10.47
C SER A 55 -7.17 -24.91 -11.96
N VAL A 56 -7.86 -23.94 -12.58
CA VAL A 56 -7.77 -23.64 -14.01
C VAL A 56 -6.94 -22.38 -14.22
N PRO A 57 -6.04 -22.33 -15.23
CA PRO A 57 -5.30 -21.12 -15.57
C PRO A 57 -6.25 -19.97 -15.92
N CYS A 58 -6.13 -18.87 -15.20
CA CYS A 58 -6.97 -17.70 -15.31
C CYS A 58 -6.14 -16.49 -15.79
N LEU A 59 -6.78 -15.31 -15.90
CA LEU A 59 -6.11 -14.09 -16.37
C LEU A 59 -5.07 -13.60 -15.35
N CYS A 60 -4.01 -12.95 -15.82
CA CYS A 60 -3.04 -12.32 -14.92
C CYS A 60 -3.64 -11.04 -14.30
N ALA A 61 -3.75 -10.99 -12.97
CA ALA A 61 -4.27 -9.83 -12.24
C ALA A 61 -3.49 -8.54 -12.55
N THR A 62 -2.16 -8.61 -12.67
CA THR A 62 -1.32 -7.46 -13.03
C THR A 62 -1.64 -6.94 -14.44
N SER A 63 -1.86 -7.85 -15.41
CA SER A 63 -2.28 -7.45 -16.76
C SER A 63 -3.66 -6.80 -16.76
N MET A 64 -4.62 -7.34 -16.00
CA MET A 64 -5.94 -6.73 -15.84
C MET A 64 -5.85 -5.33 -15.22
N ALA A 65 -5.06 -5.17 -14.15
CA ALA A 65 -4.79 -3.88 -13.54
C ALA A 65 -4.16 -2.89 -14.52
N PHE A 66 -3.16 -3.34 -15.29
CA PHE A 66 -2.51 -2.52 -16.31
C PHE A 66 -3.51 -2.00 -17.34
N TYR A 67 -4.41 -2.83 -17.87
CA TYR A 67 -5.39 -2.39 -18.85
C TYR A 67 -6.39 -1.37 -18.29
N ARG A 68 -6.80 -1.52 -17.03
CA ARG A 68 -7.67 -0.55 -16.34
C ARG A 68 -6.97 0.77 -16.07
N ILE A 69 -5.72 0.73 -15.60
CA ILE A 69 -4.92 1.94 -15.40
C ILE A 69 -4.68 2.64 -16.73
N ARG A 70 -4.31 1.88 -17.76
CA ARG A 70 -4.10 2.42 -19.11
C ARG A 70 -5.37 3.08 -19.65
N SER A 71 -6.54 2.46 -19.49
CA SER A 71 -7.80 3.06 -19.97
C SER A 71 -8.12 4.35 -19.23
N THR A 72 -7.93 4.41 -17.92
CA THR A 72 -8.05 5.66 -17.15
C THR A 72 -7.04 6.70 -17.62
N LEU A 73 -5.76 6.35 -17.77
CA LEU A 73 -4.73 7.28 -18.24
C LEU A 73 -5.05 7.85 -19.63
N CYS A 74 -5.48 7.02 -20.58
CA CYS A 74 -5.89 7.49 -21.91
C CYS A 74 -7.09 8.45 -21.89
N ARG A 75 -7.94 8.42 -20.85
CA ARG A 75 -9.08 9.35 -20.72
C ARG A 75 -8.71 10.67 -20.05
N VAL A 76 -7.69 10.66 -19.19
CA VAL A 76 -7.32 11.83 -18.37
C VAL A 76 -6.09 12.55 -18.89
N THR A 77 -5.43 11.99 -19.90
CA THR A 77 -4.23 12.54 -20.54
C THR A 77 -4.48 12.63 -22.04
N ASP A 78 -4.01 13.69 -22.67
CA ASP A 78 -4.03 13.88 -24.13
C ASP A 78 -2.81 13.19 -24.77
N HIS A 79 -2.44 12.02 -24.24
CA HIS A 79 -1.21 11.32 -24.62
C HIS A 79 -1.46 10.40 -25.81
N ASP A 80 -0.91 10.78 -26.97
CA ASP A 80 -1.07 10.06 -28.24
C ASP A 80 -0.21 8.79 -28.37
N ALA A 81 0.84 8.65 -27.55
CA ALA A 81 1.76 7.52 -27.67
C ALA A 81 1.25 6.27 -26.91
N PRO A 82 1.60 5.06 -27.39
CA PRO A 82 1.20 3.83 -26.71
C PRO A 82 1.83 3.72 -25.32
N ILE A 83 0.97 3.71 -24.30
CA ILE A 83 1.35 3.47 -22.90
C ILE A 83 1.83 2.02 -22.74
N LYS A 84 3.07 1.85 -22.30
CA LYS A 84 3.69 0.55 -22.01
C LYS A 84 3.87 0.38 -20.49
N PRO A 85 4.04 -0.86 -19.98
CA PRO A 85 4.33 -1.06 -18.56
C PRO A 85 5.58 -0.32 -18.07
N SER A 86 6.59 -0.17 -18.92
CA SER A 86 7.82 0.56 -18.60
C SER A 86 7.71 2.08 -18.71
N THR A 87 6.56 2.61 -19.15
CA THR A 87 6.34 4.06 -19.23
C THR A 87 6.23 4.64 -17.83
N ARG A 88 6.92 5.76 -17.58
CA ARG A 88 6.86 6.45 -16.28
C ARG A 88 5.56 7.22 -16.13
N LEU A 89 5.01 7.22 -14.91
CA LEU A 89 3.78 7.97 -14.61
C LEU A 89 3.99 9.48 -14.73
N SER A 90 5.18 9.98 -14.35
CA SER A 90 5.56 11.40 -14.50
C SER A 90 5.48 11.92 -15.93
N ASP A 91 5.68 11.04 -16.92
CA ASP A 91 5.73 11.42 -18.34
C ASP A 91 4.33 11.41 -18.97
N LEU A 92 3.36 10.80 -18.28
CA LEU A 92 2.00 10.61 -18.77
C LEU A 92 1.01 11.60 -18.17
N THR A 93 1.12 11.90 -16.88
CA THR A 93 0.12 12.70 -16.17
C THR A 93 0.73 13.65 -15.15
N THR A 94 0.14 14.84 -15.02
CA THR A 94 0.41 15.80 -13.94
C THR A 94 -0.56 15.62 -12.76
N LEU A 95 -1.45 14.63 -12.83
CA LEU A 95 -2.35 14.31 -11.72
C LEU A 95 -1.53 13.78 -10.54
N SER A 96 -1.83 14.27 -9.34
CA SER A 96 -1.23 13.73 -8.13
C SER A 96 -1.67 12.27 -7.90
N PRO A 97 -0.83 11.43 -7.26
CA PRO A 97 -1.14 10.03 -7.00
C PRO A 97 -2.50 9.83 -6.32
N LYS A 98 -2.83 10.72 -5.37
CA LYS A 98 -4.13 10.73 -4.69
C LYS A 98 -5.29 10.89 -5.66
N ARG A 99 -5.17 11.79 -6.64
CA ARG A 99 -6.22 12.05 -7.64
C ARG A 99 -6.32 10.93 -8.64
N LEU A 100 -5.18 10.36 -9.07
CA LEU A 100 -5.18 9.20 -9.95
C LEU A 100 -5.83 8.00 -9.26
N ASN A 101 -5.45 7.70 -8.02
CA ASN A 101 -6.05 6.62 -7.22
C ASN A 101 -7.54 6.84 -7.00
N ALA A 102 -7.97 8.07 -6.68
CA ALA A 102 -9.39 8.38 -6.52
C ALA A 102 -10.19 8.17 -7.83
N ARG A 103 -9.59 8.44 -9.00
CA ARG A 103 -10.22 8.13 -10.29
C ARG A 103 -10.27 6.63 -10.56
N LEU A 104 -9.21 5.89 -10.23
CA LEU A 104 -9.19 4.44 -10.36
C LEU A 104 -10.24 3.76 -9.46
N GLU A 105 -10.41 4.25 -8.22
CA GLU A 105 -11.46 3.85 -7.30
C GLU A 105 -12.84 4.14 -7.90
N GLN A 106 -13.07 5.36 -8.39
CA GLN A 106 -14.35 5.77 -8.96
C GLN A 106 -14.72 5.01 -10.24
N GLU A 107 -13.76 4.76 -11.12
CA GLU A 107 -14.02 4.13 -12.43
C GLU A 107 -14.06 2.61 -12.37
N HIS A 108 -13.23 1.98 -11.52
CA HIS A 108 -13.03 0.54 -11.51
C HIS A 108 -13.37 -0.13 -10.17
N GLY A 109 -13.81 0.62 -9.16
CA GLY A 109 -14.17 0.07 -7.84
C GLY A 109 -12.98 -0.53 -7.08
N LEU A 110 -11.76 -0.03 -7.36
CA LEU A 110 -10.53 -0.49 -6.73
C LEU A 110 -10.34 0.14 -5.35
N ALA A 111 -9.87 -0.65 -4.39
CA ALA A 111 -9.46 -0.20 -3.06
C ALA A 111 -8.34 0.85 -3.15
N ARG A 112 -8.35 1.79 -2.19
CA ARG A 112 -7.38 2.89 -2.14
C ARG A 112 -5.98 2.36 -1.87
N LEU A 113 -5.03 2.75 -2.72
CA LEU A 113 -3.62 2.55 -2.40
C LEU A 113 -3.17 3.56 -1.34
N PRO A 114 -2.32 3.17 -0.38
CA PRO A 114 -1.78 4.08 0.61
C PRO A 114 -1.00 5.19 -0.08
N LEU A 115 -1.12 6.41 0.44
CA LEU A 115 -0.37 7.54 -0.06
C LEU A 115 1.09 7.39 0.38
N ARG A 116 1.96 7.06 -0.58
CA ARG A 116 3.40 7.22 -0.39
C ARG A 116 3.73 8.70 -0.53
N LEU A 117 3.98 9.38 0.61
CA LEU A 117 4.51 10.75 0.60
C LEU A 117 5.92 10.72 0.00
N SER A 118 6.24 11.68 -0.86
CA SER A 118 7.63 11.86 -1.27
C SER A 118 8.45 12.47 -0.12
N VAL A 119 9.78 12.49 -0.25
CA VAL A 119 10.67 13.20 0.69
C VAL A 119 10.25 14.67 0.83
N GLN A 120 9.75 15.30 -0.24
CA GLN A 120 9.26 16.67 -0.23
C GLN A 120 7.93 16.81 0.52
N GLY A 121 7.02 15.84 0.37
CA GLY A 121 5.78 15.76 1.15
C GLY A 121 6.05 15.55 2.63
N GLY A 122 7.01 14.68 2.98
CA GLY A 122 7.43 14.44 4.36
C GLY A 122 8.03 15.69 5.00
N LEU A 123 8.89 16.42 4.27
CA LEU A 123 9.42 17.69 4.74
C LEU A 123 8.31 18.74 4.92
N GLY A 124 7.38 18.84 3.97
CA GLY A 124 6.22 19.73 4.07
C GLY A 124 5.35 19.43 5.30
N LEU A 125 5.15 18.15 5.61
CA LEU A 125 4.42 17.72 6.81
C LEU A 125 5.17 18.09 8.09
N ALA A 126 6.49 17.90 8.13
CA ALA A 126 7.31 18.31 9.27
C ALA A 126 7.27 19.84 9.49
N VAL A 127 7.32 20.63 8.41
CA VAL A 127 7.16 22.10 8.47
C VAL A 127 5.77 22.48 8.96
N LEU A 128 4.73 21.77 8.53
CA LEU A 128 3.36 22.02 8.98
C LEU A 128 3.19 21.70 10.48
N LEU A 129 3.69 20.55 10.94
CA LEU A 129 3.62 20.13 12.34
C LEU A 129 4.43 21.06 13.25
N SER A 130 5.62 21.47 12.83
CA SER A 130 6.42 22.46 13.57
C SER A 130 5.74 23.83 13.63
N GLY A 131 5.03 24.24 12.57
CA GLY A 131 4.17 25.43 12.58
C GLY A 131 3.03 25.34 13.59
N VAL A 132 2.37 24.17 13.72
CA VAL A 132 1.31 23.94 14.71
C VAL A 132 1.85 24.00 16.13
N VAL A 133 2.94 23.27 16.42
CA VAL A 133 3.58 23.27 17.76
C VAL A 133 4.07 24.67 18.12
N GLY A 134 4.71 25.37 17.18
CA GLY A 134 5.15 26.75 17.36
C GLY A 134 4.00 27.72 17.56
N GLY A 135 2.85 27.50 16.91
CA GLY A 135 1.64 28.27 17.10
C GLY A 135 1.06 28.13 18.51
N VAL A 136 1.07 26.93 19.09
CA VAL A 136 0.68 26.71 20.49
C VAL A 136 1.63 27.45 21.44
N MET A 137 2.95 27.41 21.18
CA MET A 137 3.93 28.15 21.96
C MET A 137 3.81 29.67 21.83
N ALA A 138 3.36 30.17 20.68
CA ALA A 138 3.18 31.60 20.44
C ALA A 138 2.09 32.22 21.34
N VAL A 139 1.16 31.42 21.87
CA VAL A 139 0.19 31.85 22.90
C VAL A 139 0.89 32.22 24.21
N ALA A 140 1.96 31.51 24.57
CA ALA A 140 2.74 31.77 25.77
C ALA A 140 3.86 32.81 25.53
N LEU A 141 4.46 32.83 24.34
CA LEU A 141 5.52 33.76 23.94
C LEU A 141 5.15 34.47 22.63
N PRO A 142 4.54 35.66 22.67
CA PRO A 142 4.00 36.34 21.48
C PRO A 142 5.07 36.76 20.46
N LEU A 143 6.36 36.76 20.82
CA LEU A 143 7.47 36.98 19.89
C LEU A 143 7.57 35.87 18.82
N LEU A 144 6.99 34.69 19.06
CA LEU A 144 7.04 33.53 18.16
C LEU A 144 5.93 33.52 17.09
N TRP A 145 5.10 34.57 17.01
CA TRP A 145 4.02 34.67 16.01
C TRP A 145 4.44 34.43 14.54
N PRO A 146 5.67 34.77 14.07
CA PRO A 146 6.05 34.51 12.69
C PRO A 146 6.12 33.02 12.35
N ILE A 147 6.23 32.13 13.35
CA ILE A 147 6.26 30.67 13.15
C ILE A 147 4.93 30.16 12.57
N LEU A 148 3.83 30.89 12.78
CA LEU A 148 2.53 30.57 12.17
C LEU A 148 2.57 30.64 10.63
N LEU A 149 3.51 31.39 10.04
CA LEU A 149 3.71 31.46 8.59
C LEU A 149 4.22 30.13 8.00
N LEU A 150 4.77 29.22 8.84
CA LEU A 150 5.17 27.89 8.39
C LEU A 150 3.99 26.99 8.05
N ILE A 151 2.80 27.22 8.64
CA ILE A 151 1.60 26.41 8.38
C ILE A 151 1.16 26.50 6.91
N PRO A 152 0.93 27.69 6.31
CA PRO A 152 0.57 27.78 4.90
C PRO A 152 1.69 27.30 3.97
N ILE A 153 2.96 27.48 4.35
CA ILE A 153 4.13 26.99 3.59
C ILE A 153 4.16 25.47 3.56
N GLY A 154 4.08 24.82 4.73
CA GLY A 154 4.02 23.36 4.85
C GLY A 154 2.80 22.78 4.13
N PHE A 155 1.65 23.45 4.25
CA PHE A 155 0.42 23.05 3.53
C PHE A 155 0.59 23.14 2.02
N ALA A 156 1.20 24.22 1.51
CA ALA A 156 1.50 24.37 0.09
C ALA A 156 2.48 23.31 -0.39
N MET A 157 3.54 23.00 0.37
CA MET A 157 4.50 21.94 0.02
C MET A 157 3.86 20.55 -0.05
N VAL A 158 2.99 20.20 0.91
CA VAL A 158 2.25 18.92 0.87
C VAL A 158 1.24 18.88 -0.29
N ARG A 159 0.66 20.02 -0.67
CA ARG A 159 -0.28 20.11 -1.80
C ARG A 159 0.39 20.10 -3.17
N LEU A 160 1.60 20.65 -3.26
CA LEU A 160 2.43 20.69 -4.46
C LEU A 160 3.36 19.48 -4.56
N ASP A 161 3.35 18.59 -3.56
CA ASP A 161 4.01 17.30 -3.67
C ASP A 161 3.35 16.50 -4.80
N GLU A 162 4.03 16.44 -5.95
CA GLU A 162 3.66 15.60 -7.08
C GLU A 162 3.70 14.11 -6.71
N GLY A 163 4.23 13.78 -5.52
CA GLY A 163 4.26 12.44 -4.96
C GLY A 163 5.21 11.52 -5.72
N ALA A 164 5.24 10.25 -5.31
CA ALA A 164 6.20 9.24 -5.75
C ALA A 164 6.23 8.89 -7.26
N HIS A 165 5.52 9.61 -8.14
CA HIS A 165 5.44 9.33 -9.58
C HIS A 165 6.76 9.48 -10.35
N ARG A 166 7.79 10.11 -9.76
CA ARG A 166 9.07 10.35 -10.44
C ARG A 166 9.79 9.07 -10.85
N ASP A 167 9.70 8.04 -10.02
CA ASP A 167 10.42 6.77 -10.21
C ASP A 167 9.49 5.58 -10.43
N THR A 168 8.17 5.79 -10.44
CA THR A 168 7.17 4.71 -10.60
C THR A 168 6.73 4.57 -12.06
N THR A 169 6.78 3.35 -12.58
CA THR A 169 6.22 3.02 -13.90
C THR A 169 4.74 2.62 -13.81
N VAL A 170 4.03 2.66 -14.94
CA VAL A 170 2.65 2.16 -15.03
C VAL A 170 2.58 0.68 -14.65
N GLY A 171 3.61 -0.10 -14.97
CA GLY A 171 3.71 -1.50 -14.60
C GLY A 171 3.87 -1.71 -13.09
N ASP A 172 4.63 -0.85 -12.41
CA ASP A 172 4.78 -0.90 -10.96
C ASP A 172 3.46 -0.57 -10.26
N LEU A 173 2.77 0.49 -10.72
CA LEU A 173 1.43 0.81 -10.23
C LEU A 173 0.43 -0.32 -10.50
N ALA A 174 0.50 -0.97 -11.67
CA ALA A 174 -0.36 -2.11 -11.99
C ALA A 174 -0.13 -3.30 -11.06
N ARG A 175 1.12 -3.57 -10.70
CA ARG A 175 1.48 -4.62 -9.74
C ARG A 175 0.95 -4.29 -8.35
N ASP A 176 1.14 -3.05 -7.90
CA ASP A 176 0.64 -2.59 -6.59
C ASP A 176 -0.89 -2.63 -6.52
N VAL A 177 -1.57 -2.18 -7.57
CA VAL A 177 -3.04 -2.24 -7.69
C VAL A 177 -3.52 -3.68 -7.67
N ALA A 178 -2.91 -4.57 -8.45
CA ALA A 178 -3.29 -5.99 -8.49
C ALA A 178 -3.10 -6.67 -7.14
N ARG A 179 -1.96 -6.44 -6.48
CA ARG A 179 -1.62 -7.03 -5.18
C ARG A 179 -2.55 -6.58 -4.06
N ARG A 180 -2.99 -5.33 -4.05
CA ARG A 180 -3.89 -4.76 -3.02
C ARG A 180 -5.38 -4.99 -3.31
N ASN A 181 -5.72 -5.57 -4.46
CA ASN A 181 -7.10 -5.78 -4.89
C ASN A 181 -7.29 -7.23 -5.36
N PHE A 182 -6.63 -8.18 -4.71
CA PHE A 182 -6.59 -9.56 -5.17
C PHE A 182 -8.00 -10.12 -5.39
N SER A 183 -8.90 -9.97 -4.42
CA SER A 183 -10.26 -10.51 -4.53
C SER A 183 -11.14 -9.81 -5.57
N HIS A 184 -10.91 -8.51 -5.79
CA HIS A 184 -11.55 -7.78 -6.86
C HIS A 184 -11.11 -8.30 -8.25
N PHE A 185 -9.83 -8.62 -8.44
CA PHE A 185 -9.37 -9.23 -9.69
C PHE A 185 -9.76 -10.70 -9.81
N ALA A 186 -9.73 -11.45 -8.71
CA ALA A 186 -10.16 -12.85 -8.64
C ALA A 186 -11.62 -13.03 -9.09
N SER A 187 -12.53 -12.22 -8.54
CA SER A 187 -13.95 -12.19 -8.96
C SER A 187 -14.13 -11.80 -10.43
N GLY A 188 -13.17 -11.05 -11.01
CA GLY A 188 -13.11 -10.71 -12.43
C GLY A 188 -12.46 -11.77 -13.33
N GLY A 189 -12.09 -12.93 -12.79
CA GLY A 189 -11.47 -14.04 -13.54
C GLY A 189 -9.94 -14.05 -13.55
N ALA A 190 -9.30 -13.36 -12.60
CA ALA A 190 -7.86 -13.47 -12.40
C ALA A 190 -7.46 -14.79 -11.71
N ASP A 191 -6.18 -15.13 -11.80
CA ASP A 191 -5.62 -16.35 -11.22
C ASP A 191 -5.72 -16.39 -9.69
N THR A 192 -6.47 -17.39 -9.21
CA THR A 192 -6.66 -17.70 -7.79
C THR A 192 -6.01 -19.03 -7.39
N HIS A 193 -5.10 -19.54 -8.21
CA HIS A 193 -4.36 -20.76 -7.87
C HIS A 193 -3.63 -20.60 -6.53
N PRO A 194 -3.56 -21.64 -5.67
CA PRO A 194 -2.91 -21.57 -4.36
C PRO A 194 -1.49 -20.97 -4.38
N ALA A 195 -0.73 -21.23 -5.44
CA ALA A 195 0.60 -20.66 -5.63
C ALA A 195 0.59 -19.13 -5.86
N ALA A 196 -0.39 -18.60 -6.60
CA ALA A 196 -0.56 -17.17 -6.82
C ALA A 196 -0.99 -16.46 -5.52
N LEU A 197 -1.82 -17.11 -4.72
CA LEU A 197 -2.24 -16.63 -3.40
C LEU A 197 -1.04 -16.55 -2.44
N TRP A 198 -0.20 -17.60 -2.39
CA TRP A 198 1.04 -17.61 -1.60
C TRP A 198 1.99 -16.48 -2.01
N HIS A 199 2.19 -16.30 -3.32
CA HIS A 199 3.08 -15.27 -3.84
C HIS A 199 2.58 -13.86 -3.49
N THR A 200 1.27 -13.62 -3.63
CA THR A 200 0.66 -12.33 -3.30
C THR A 200 0.78 -12.03 -1.80
N LEU A 201 0.55 -13.04 -0.95
CA LEU A 201 0.74 -12.93 0.50
C LEU A 201 2.20 -12.59 0.86
N CYS A 202 3.17 -13.30 0.30
CA CYS A 202 4.59 -13.03 0.56
C CYS A 202 5.01 -11.63 0.14
N GLU A 203 4.52 -11.14 -1.01
CA GLU A 203 4.78 -9.77 -1.45
C GLU A 203 4.18 -8.73 -0.50
N LEU A 204 2.93 -8.93 -0.04
CA LEU A 204 2.29 -8.02 0.92
C LEU A 204 3.06 -7.97 2.24
N VAL A 205 3.40 -9.13 2.80
CA VAL A 205 4.19 -9.22 4.04
C VAL A 205 5.55 -8.56 3.87
N SER A 206 6.24 -8.81 2.75
CA SER A 206 7.55 -8.20 2.50
C SER A 206 7.46 -6.68 2.34
N GLU A 207 6.38 -6.15 1.75
CA GLU A 207 6.21 -4.71 1.54
C GLU A 207 5.96 -3.97 2.85
N GLU A 208 5.01 -4.47 3.66
CA GLU A 208 4.60 -3.80 4.90
C GLU A 208 5.67 -3.94 5.99
N THR A 209 6.47 -5.01 5.96
CA THR A 209 7.43 -5.32 7.04
C THR A 209 8.90 -5.15 6.66
N GLY A 210 9.20 -5.00 5.37
CA GLY A 210 10.57 -4.97 4.84
C GLY A 210 11.34 -6.29 4.95
N THR A 211 10.71 -7.38 5.41
CA THR A 211 11.38 -8.68 5.64
C THR A 211 11.53 -9.46 4.34
N THR A 212 12.77 -9.80 3.97
CA THR A 212 13.08 -10.69 2.82
C THR A 212 14.21 -11.65 3.18
N PRO A 213 14.12 -12.96 2.84
CA PRO A 213 12.99 -13.65 2.20
C PRO A 213 11.86 -13.98 3.19
N VAL A 214 10.60 -13.95 2.71
CA VAL A 214 9.43 -14.43 3.47
C VAL A 214 9.26 -15.93 3.21
N THR A 215 9.10 -16.70 4.29
CA THR A 215 8.90 -18.16 4.24
C THR A 215 7.68 -18.56 5.07
N ALA A 216 7.18 -19.78 4.91
CA ALA A 216 6.08 -20.30 5.71
C ALA A 216 6.37 -20.30 7.22
N GLN A 217 7.65 -20.37 7.61
CA GLN A 217 8.07 -20.40 9.01
C GLN A 217 8.34 -19.01 9.58
N THR A 218 8.29 -17.96 8.73
CA THR A 218 8.52 -16.58 9.15
C THR A 218 7.46 -16.21 10.19
N ARG A 219 7.93 -15.90 11.41
CA ARG A 219 7.06 -15.58 12.55
C ARG A 219 6.52 -14.17 12.44
N LEU A 220 5.22 -14.03 12.67
CA LEU A 220 4.55 -12.73 12.74
C LEU A 220 5.00 -12.00 14.01
N PHE A 221 4.90 -12.65 15.17
CA PHE A 221 5.25 -12.03 16.45
C PHE A 221 6.68 -12.36 16.91
N ALA A 222 7.34 -11.40 17.54
CA ALA A 222 8.70 -11.55 18.08
C ALA A 222 8.80 -12.38 19.39
N TRP A 223 7.68 -12.65 20.08
CA TRP A 223 7.68 -13.23 21.43
C TRP A 223 6.94 -14.59 21.51
N PRO A 224 7.44 -15.59 22.27
CA PRO A 224 6.72 -16.85 22.45
C PRO A 224 5.51 -16.69 23.39
N PRO A 225 4.32 -17.18 23.01
CA PRO A 225 3.18 -17.25 23.93
C PRO A 225 3.41 -18.42 24.91
N GLY A 226 4.03 -18.13 26.06
CA GLY A 226 4.23 -19.13 27.11
C GLY A 226 5.48 -18.87 27.94
N GLY A 227 5.38 -17.92 28.88
CA GLY A 227 6.49 -17.52 29.72
C GLY A 227 6.07 -16.92 31.05
N THR A 228 5.07 -17.51 31.71
CA THR A 228 4.99 -17.74 33.17
C THR A 228 3.98 -18.85 33.43
#